data_AF-A0A8E2BEB5-F1
#
_entry.id   AF-A0A8E2BEB5-F1
#
_cell.length_a   1.000
_cell.length_b   1.000
_cell.length_c   1.000
_cell.angle_alpha   90.00
_cell.angle_beta   90.00
_cell.angle_gamma   90.00
#
_symmetry.space_group_name_H-M   'P 1'
#
loop_
_entity.id
_entity.type
_entity.pdbx_description
1 polymer ?
#
loop_
_entity_poly.entity_id
_entity_poly.type
_entity_poly.pdbx_seq_one_letter_code
_entity_poly.pdbx_strand_id
1 'polypeptide(L)'
;MRRRNLLISFLAAATALAGSASLASAEQRVFTDAAGRKVALPGKITGVMAAGPPASVLLYSVAPERMVGWVREFKEEEKAFIAAPYRDLPVHGRLTGKGDTANMEAVLAMKPDIIFDVGTVNPTYASLADKVQEQTG
;
A
#
# COMPACT_ATOMS: atom_id res chain seq x y z
N MET A 1 39.38 15.28 -47.43
CA MET A 1 38.67 16.22 -46.53
C MET A 1 37.16 15.93 -46.58
N ARG A 2 36.44 16.04 -45.45
CA ARG A 2 34.96 16.16 -45.32
C ARG A 2 34.03 14.95 -45.20
N ARG A 3 34.47 13.68 -45.16
CA ARG A 3 33.53 12.53 -44.96
C ARG A 3 33.66 11.75 -43.65
N ARG A 4 34.78 11.88 -42.92
CA ARG A 4 34.99 11.17 -41.64
C ARG A 4 34.59 11.95 -40.39
N ASN A 5 34.43 13.28 -40.48
CA ASN A 5 34.03 14.12 -39.33
C ASN A 5 32.50 14.30 -39.21
N LEU A 6 31.72 13.77 -40.16
CA LEU A 6 30.25 13.86 -40.16
C LEU A 6 29.58 12.74 -39.33
N LEU A 7 30.28 11.63 -39.10
CA LEU A 7 29.76 10.49 -38.33
C LEU A 7 29.94 10.68 -36.81
N ILE A 8 30.94 11.47 -36.39
CA ILE A 8 31.18 11.76 -34.96
C ILE A 8 30.21 12.85 -34.46
N SER A 9 29.74 13.74 -35.34
CA SER A 9 28.78 14.80 -34.99
C SER A 9 27.34 14.29 -34.86
N PHE A 10 26.98 13.17 -35.50
CA PHE A 10 25.65 12.55 -35.31
C PHE A 10 25.56 11.70 -34.03
N LEU A 11 26.67 11.14 -33.55
CA LEU A 11 26.66 10.34 -32.32
C LEU A 11 26.66 11.20 -31.05
N ALA A 12 27.13 12.45 -31.13
CA ALA A 12 27.07 13.41 -30.03
C ALA A 12 25.71 14.14 -29.92
N ALA A 13 24.92 14.17 -31.00
CA ALA A 13 23.61 14.81 -31.02
C ALA A 13 22.46 13.87 -30.62
N ALA A 14 22.64 12.55 -30.76
CA ALA A 14 21.63 11.56 -30.38
C ALA A 14 21.63 11.24 -28.87
N THR A 15 22.71 11.54 -28.15
CA THR A 15 22.80 11.40 -26.68
C THR A 15 22.30 12.63 -25.92
N ALA A 16 22.00 13.73 -26.61
CA ALA A 16 21.52 14.97 -25.98
C ALA A 16 19.99 15.10 -25.91
N LEU A 17 19.22 14.17 -26.49
CA LEU A 17 17.76 14.32 -26.65
C LEU A 17 16.91 13.11 -26.24
N ALA A 18 17.48 12.14 -25.52
CA ALA A 18 16.75 10.98 -25.01
C ALA A 18 17.02 10.82 -23.52
N GLY A 19 16.05 11.23 -22.70
CA GLY A 19 16.03 10.87 -21.28
C GLY A 19 16.02 12.02 -20.30
N SER A 20 15.36 13.14 -20.61
CA SER A 20 14.61 13.87 -19.57
C SER A 20 13.45 12.97 -19.10
N ALA A 21 13.78 11.83 -18.50
CA ALA A 21 12.85 11.12 -17.65
C ALA A 21 12.64 12.07 -16.48
N SER A 22 11.56 12.84 -16.56
CA SER A 22 11.02 13.55 -15.43
C SER A 22 10.97 12.53 -14.30
N LEU A 23 11.89 12.66 -13.34
CA LEU A 23 11.75 12.08 -12.02
C LEU A 23 10.51 12.79 -11.48
N ALA A 24 9.33 12.25 -11.80
CA ALA A 24 8.12 12.57 -11.08
C ALA A 24 8.43 12.14 -9.65
N SER A 25 8.93 13.11 -8.86
CA SER A 25 8.97 13.00 -7.41
C SER A 25 7.59 12.50 -7.05
N ALA A 26 7.52 11.29 -6.50
CA ALA A 26 6.28 10.72 -6.01
C ALA A 26 5.88 11.57 -4.80
N GLU A 27 5.28 12.74 -5.08
CA GLU A 27 5.05 13.78 -4.11
C GLU A 27 4.17 13.20 -3.02
N GLN A 28 4.68 13.17 -1.79
CA GLN A 28 3.92 12.70 -0.65
C GLN A 28 2.70 13.62 -0.49
N ARG A 29 1.51 13.02 -0.49
CA ARG A 29 0.26 13.78 -0.37
C ARG A 29 -0.25 13.66 1.06
N VAL A 30 -0.63 14.77 1.66
CA VAL A 30 -1.27 14.76 2.98
C VAL A 30 -2.77 14.49 2.82
N PHE A 31 -3.24 13.40 3.41
CA PHE A 31 -4.64 13.02 3.51
C PHE A 31 -5.17 13.34 4.90
N THR A 32 -6.44 13.75 4.99
CA THR A 32 -7.13 13.87 6.28
C THR A 32 -8.12 12.75 6.39
N ASP A 33 -7.92 11.84 7.34
CA ASP A 33 -8.81 10.71 7.52
C ASP A 33 -10.10 11.09 8.27
N ALA A 34 -10.99 10.11 8.42
CA ALA A 34 -12.28 10.32 9.08
C ALA A 34 -12.16 10.66 10.58
N ALA A 35 -11.02 10.37 11.21
CA ALA A 35 -10.72 10.75 12.59
C ALA A 35 -10.09 12.16 12.69
N GLY A 36 -9.88 12.85 11.56
CA GLY A 36 -9.28 14.18 11.50
C GLY A 36 -7.75 14.17 11.50
N ARG A 37 -7.12 12.99 11.39
CA ARG A 37 -5.65 12.86 11.42
C ARG A 37 -5.05 13.26 10.08
N LYS A 38 -3.89 13.90 10.12
CA LYS A 38 -3.11 14.25 8.93
C LYS A 38 -2.12 13.11 8.63
N VAL A 39 -2.42 12.31 7.61
CA VAL A 39 -1.63 11.14 7.23
C VAL A 39 -0.88 11.45 5.93
N ALA A 40 0.44 11.30 5.93
CA ALA A 40 1.24 11.40 4.72
C ALA A 40 1.13 10.10 3.92
N LEU A 41 0.68 10.18 2.68
CA LEU A 41 0.57 9.05 1.77
C LEU A 41 1.73 9.06 0.77
N PRO A 42 2.32 7.89 0.44
CA PRO A 42 3.30 7.80 -0.62
C PRO A 42 2.66 8.15 -1.97
N GLY A 43 3.45 8.67 -2.91
CA GLY A 43 2.94 9.03 -4.22
C GLY A 43 2.39 7.84 -5.03
N LYS A 44 2.81 6.62 -4.71
CA LYS A 44 2.25 5.37 -5.24
C LYS A 44 1.98 4.40 -4.11
N ILE A 45 0.76 3.88 -4.07
CA ILE A 45 0.34 2.81 -3.15
C ILE A 45 0.27 1.52 -3.95
N THR A 46 0.94 0.48 -3.51
CA THR A 46 1.00 -0.84 -4.15
C THR A 46 0.62 -1.97 -3.19
N GLY A 47 0.87 -1.81 -1.89
CA GLY A 47 0.46 -2.72 -0.84
C GLY A 47 -0.38 -2.02 0.23
N VAL A 48 -1.56 -2.57 0.50
CA VAL A 48 -2.52 -2.09 1.49
C VAL A 48 -2.82 -3.24 2.46
N MET A 49 -2.61 -2.98 3.75
CA MET A 49 -3.00 -3.88 4.83
C MET A 49 -4.34 -3.44 5.39
N ALA A 50 -5.28 -4.36 5.57
CA ALA A 50 -6.55 -4.06 6.23
C ALA A 50 -6.40 -4.14 7.75
N ALA A 51 -6.89 -3.14 8.47
CA ALA A 51 -6.79 -3.11 9.93
C ALA A 51 -7.73 -4.12 10.63
N GLY A 52 -8.88 -4.39 10.04
CA GLY A 52 -9.89 -5.29 10.62
C GLY A 52 -10.84 -5.90 9.58
N PRO A 53 -11.78 -6.77 10.02
CA PRO A 53 -12.67 -7.51 9.11
C PRO A 53 -13.48 -6.63 8.15
N PRO A 54 -14.10 -5.50 8.55
CA PRO A 54 -14.84 -4.66 7.61
C PRO A 54 -13.95 -4.06 6.52
N ALA A 55 -12.77 -3.56 6.92
CA ALA A 55 -11.79 -3.00 5.99
C ALA A 55 -11.29 -4.05 5.00
N SER A 56 -11.08 -5.29 5.45
CA SER A 56 -10.59 -6.40 4.62
C SER A 56 -11.59 -6.78 3.52
N VAL A 57 -12.88 -6.86 3.86
CA VAL A 57 -13.94 -7.13 2.87
C VAL A 57 -14.08 -5.97 1.88
N LEU A 58 -14.06 -4.72 2.36
CA LEU A 58 -14.17 -3.57 1.46
C LEU A 58 -12.97 -3.47 0.52
N LEU A 59 -11.75 -3.60 1.05
CA LEU A 59 -10.53 -3.55 0.25
C LEU A 59 -10.53 -4.61 -0.84
N TYR A 60 -10.91 -5.85 -0.52
CA TYR A 60 -11.09 -6.92 -1.51
C TYR A 60 -12.11 -6.57 -2.59
N SER A 61 -13.17 -5.85 -2.23
CA SER A 61 -14.22 -5.49 -3.17
C SER A 61 -13.80 -4.36 -4.13
N VAL A 62 -12.89 -3.48 -3.73
CA VAL A 62 -12.54 -2.27 -4.52
C VAL A 62 -11.15 -2.29 -5.13
N ALA A 63 -10.19 -2.97 -4.51
CA ALA A 63 -8.79 -3.02 -4.94
C ALA A 63 -8.07 -4.28 -4.42
N PRO A 64 -8.56 -5.49 -4.77
CA PRO A 64 -7.98 -6.74 -4.29
C PRO A 64 -6.51 -6.92 -4.70
N GLU A 65 -6.10 -6.36 -5.84
CA GLU A 65 -4.73 -6.39 -6.35
C GLU A 65 -3.73 -5.60 -5.51
N ARG A 66 -4.23 -4.77 -4.57
CA ARG A 66 -3.40 -4.02 -3.62
C ARG A 66 -3.31 -4.69 -2.25
N MET A 67 -4.05 -5.77 -2.01
CA MET A 67 -4.05 -6.44 -0.72
C MET A 67 -2.72 -7.13 -0.46
N VAL A 68 -2.12 -6.88 0.71
CA VAL A 68 -0.94 -7.63 1.14
C VAL A 68 -1.31 -8.93 1.85
N GLY A 69 -2.53 -9.04 2.41
CA GLY A 69 -2.94 -10.19 3.20
C GLY A 69 -4.37 -10.10 3.74
N TRP A 70 -4.74 -11.11 4.53
CA TRP A 70 -6.03 -11.22 5.21
C TRP A 70 -5.90 -11.07 6.73
N VAL A 71 -6.97 -10.59 7.36
CA VAL A 71 -7.05 -10.50 8.83
C VAL A 71 -7.25 -11.85 9.51
N ARG A 72 -7.65 -12.89 8.77
CA ARG A 72 -7.81 -14.28 9.22
C ARG A 72 -7.80 -15.25 8.03
N GLU A 73 -7.60 -16.53 8.33
CA GLU A 73 -7.86 -17.59 7.36
C GLU A 73 -9.35 -17.71 7.03
N PHE A 74 -9.63 -18.11 5.79
CA PHE A 74 -10.99 -18.48 5.35
C PHE A 74 -11.32 -19.91 5.75
N LYS A 75 -12.58 -20.12 6.14
CA LYS A 75 -13.16 -21.47 6.22
C LYS A 75 -13.33 -22.03 4.81
N GLU A 76 -13.39 -23.36 4.69
CA GLU A 76 -13.52 -24.01 3.38
C GLU A 76 -14.76 -23.53 2.61
N GLU A 77 -15.87 -23.31 3.32
CA GLU A 77 -17.11 -22.81 2.71
C GLU A 77 -16.99 -21.36 2.19
N GLU A 78 -16.09 -20.56 2.75
CA GLU A 78 -15.89 -19.15 2.38
C GLU A 78 -15.00 -19.01 1.14
N LYS A 79 -14.08 -19.95 0.91
CA LYS A 79 -13.11 -19.92 -0.19
C LYS A 79 -13.76 -19.82 -1.56
N ALA A 80 -14.97 -20.37 -1.72
CA ALA A 80 -15.73 -20.30 -2.97
C ALA A 80 -16.09 -18.86 -3.39
N PHE A 81 -16.14 -17.92 -2.46
CA PHE A 81 -16.48 -16.51 -2.72
C PHE A 81 -15.25 -15.63 -2.98
N ILE A 82 -14.05 -16.18 -2.84
CA ILE A 82 -12.79 -15.45 -3.00
C ILE A 82 -12.09 -15.92 -4.27
N ALA A 83 -11.73 -14.97 -5.14
CA ALA A 83 -11.02 -15.28 -6.38
C ALA A 83 -9.64 -15.87 -6.08
N ALA A 84 -9.24 -16.87 -6.86
CA ALA A 84 -8.06 -17.69 -6.61
C ALA A 84 -6.75 -16.87 -6.37
N PRO A 85 -6.45 -15.79 -7.12
CA PRO A 85 -5.21 -15.03 -6.90
C PRO A 85 -5.11 -14.39 -5.51
N TYR A 86 -6.24 -14.13 -4.86
CA TYR A 86 -6.29 -13.41 -3.58
C TYR A 86 -6.61 -14.33 -2.41
N ARG A 87 -7.11 -15.54 -2.67
CA ARG A 87 -7.55 -16.48 -1.63
C ARG A 87 -6.43 -16.91 -0.69
N ASP A 88 -5.24 -17.14 -1.25
CA ASP A 88 -4.09 -17.72 -0.54
C ASP A 88 -3.06 -16.66 -0.10
N LEU A 89 -3.47 -15.38 -0.07
CA LEU A 89 -2.65 -14.32 0.51
C LEU A 89 -2.37 -14.60 2.00
N PRO A 90 -1.20 -14.19 2.52
CA PRO A 90 -0.82 -14.46 3.91
C PRO A 90 -1.79 -13.83 4.91
N VAL A 91 -1.84 -14.40 6.10
CA VAL A 91 -2.67 -13.89 7.21
C VAL A 91 -1.80 -13.09 8.18
N HIS A 92 -2.25 -11.88 8.48
CA HIS A 92 -1.54 -10.96 9.36
C HIS A 92 -2.27 -10.65 10.68
N GLY A 93 -3.49 -11.20 10.86
CA GLY A 93 -4.31 -10.92 12.03
C GLY A 93 -5.02 -9.56 11.96
N ARG A 94 -5.83 -9.24 12.97
CA ARG A 94 -6.52 -7.94 13.06
C ARG A 94 -5.82 -7.01 14.05
N LEU A 95 -5.75 -5.73 13.67
CA LEU A 95 -5.28 -4.63 14.51
C LEU A 95 -6.38 -4.00 15.35
N THR A 96 -7.64 -4.15 14.95
CA THR A 96 -8.79 -3.48 15.59
C THR A 96 -9.84 -4.45 16.12
N GLY A 97 -10.52 -4.03 17.19
CA GLY A 97 -11.68 -4.70 17.78
C GLY A 97 -11.38 -5.39 19.11
N LYS A 98 -12.28 -6.27 19.56
CA LYS A 98 -12.03 -7.08 20.76
C LYS A 98 -11.23 -8.32 20.41
N GLY A 99 -10.05 -8.48 21.03
CA GLY A 99 -9.17 -9.63 20.83
C GLY A 99 -8.28 -9.44 19.61
N ASP A 100 -7.61 -8.29 19.51
CA ASP A 100 -6.61 -8.01 18.50
C ASP A 100 -5.59 -9.15 18.44
N THR A 101 -5.30 -9.61 17.22
CA THR A 101 -4.48 -10.80 16.98
C THR A 101 -3.24 -10.53 16.14
N ALA A 102 -3.18 -9.37 15.48
CA ALA A 102 -1.97 -8.95 14.80
C ALA A 102 -0.89 -8.59 15.84
N ASN A 103 0.29 -9.17 15.71
CA ASN A 103 1.47 -8.64 16.40
C ASN A 103 2.14 -7.59 15.50
N MET A 104 2.90 -6.68 16.11
CA MET A 104 3.55 -5.60 15.37
C MET A 104 4.62 -6.12 14.40
N GLU A 105 5.26 -7.25 14.74
CA GLU A 105 6.24 -7.91 13.88
C GLU A 105 5.65 -8.36 12.55
N ALA A 106 4.42 -8.89 12.54
CA ALA A 106 3.71 -9.29 11.34
C ALA A 106 3.40 -8.07 10.47
N VAL A 107 2.93 -6.97 11.06
CA VAL A 107 2.70 -5.71 10.33
C VAL A 107 3.98 -5.23 9.63
N LEU A 108 5.09 -5.21 10.37
CA LEU A 108 6.40 -4.79 9.86
C LEU A 108 6.93 -5.75 8.77
N ALA A 109 6.70 -7.06 8.92
CA ALA A 109 7.12 -8.05 7.93
C ALA A 109 6.38 -7.91 6.59
N MET A 110 5.10 -7.51 6.64
CA MET A 110 4.28 -7.29 5.45
C MET A 110 4.68 -6.04 4.64
N LYS A 111 5.37 -5.08 5.27
CA LYS A 111 5.81 -3.81 4.65
C LYS A 111 4.71 -3.14 3.83
N PRO A 112 3.51 -2.91 4.39
CA PRO A 112 2.46 -2.23 3.64
C PRO A 112 2.84 -0.77 3.38
N ASP A 113 2.39 -0.21 2.27
CA ASP A 113 2.52 1.22 2.00
C ASP A 113 1.57 2.03 2.88
N ILE A 114 0.38 1.47 3.18
CA ILE A 114 -0.62 2.04 4.08
C ILE A 114 -1.38 0.95 4.83
N ILE A 115 -1.90 1.30 6.02
CA ILE A 115 -2.88 0.52 6.76
C ILE A 115 -4.25 1.19 6.59
N PHE A 116 -5.23 0.43 6.13
CA PHE A 116 -6.58 0.89 5.82
C PHE A 116 -7.58 0.36 6.86
N ASP A 117 -8.32 1.27 7.50
CA ASP A 117 -9.35 0.92 8.47
C ASP A 117 -10.73 1.47 8.06
N VAL A 118 -11.76 0.72 8.42
CA VAL A 118 -13.17 1.04 8.17
C VAL A 118 -13.99 0.52 9.31
N GLY A 119 -14.81 1.39 9.90
CA GLY A 119 -15.70 1.03 10.99
C GLY A 119 -16.03 2.23 11.86
N THR A 120 -16.14 1.98 13.17
CA THR A 120 -16.43 3.03 14.15
C THR A 120 -15.27 4.01 14.26
N VAL A 121 -15.55 5.29 14.03
CA VAL A 121 -14.60 6.37 14.24
C VAL A 121 -14.88 7.04 15.58
N ASN A 122 -13.98 6.85 16.53
CA ASN A 122 -14.04 7.47 17.86
C ASN A 122 -12.61 7.68 18.41
N PRO A 123 -12.43 8.39 19.53
CA PRO A 123 -11.10 8.67 20.08
C PRO A 123 -10.27 7.41 20.36
N THR A 124 -10.90 6.30 20.79
CA THR A 124 -10.19 5.04 21.06
C THR A 124 -9.54 4.46 19.80
N TYR A 125 -10.28 4.41 18.68
CA TYR A 125 -9.74 3.90 17.42
C TYR A 125 -8.77 4.89 16.77
N ALA A 126 -8.97 6.20 16.94
CA ALA A 126 -8.01 7.21 16.51
C ALA A 126 -6.65 7.03 17.20
N SER A 127 -6.64 6.92 18.54
CA SER A 127 -5.41 6.70 19.32
C SER A 127 -4.75 5.36 19.01
N LEU A 128 -5.53 4.32 18.73
CA LEU A 128 -4.99 3.03 18.28
C LEU A 128 -4.27 3.18 16.93
N ALA A 129 -4.90 3.85 15.98
CA ALA A 129 -4.30 4.08 14.67
C ALA A 129 -3.06 4.97 14.75
N ASP A 130 -3.00 5.92 15.68
CA ASP A 130 -1.78 6.71 15.96
C ASP A 130 -0.65 5.84 16.49
N LYS A 131 -0.94 5.02 17.50
CA LYS A 131 0.04 4.10 18.08
C LYS A 131 0.58 3.11 17.03
N VAL A 132 -0.29 2.57 16.17
CA VAL A 132 0.16 1.66 15.10
C VAL A 132 1.10 2.40 14.16
N GLN A 133 0.73 3.59 13.67
CA GLN A 133 1.57 4.38 12.77
C GLN A 133 2.92 4.75 13.42
N GLU A 134 2.95 5.13 14.69
CA GLU A 134 4.20 5.39 15.43
C GLU A 134 5.13 4.16 15.48
N GLN A 135 4.56 2.95 15.51
CA GLN A 135 5.31 1.70 15.59
C GLN A 135 5.73 1.14 14.23
N THR A 136 5.04 1.53 13.15
CA THR A 136 5.27 1.01 11.79
C THR A 136 5.98 1.98 10.87
N GLY A 137 6.01 3.26 11.22
CA GLY A 137 6.24 4.34 10.25
C GLY A 137 4.98 4.65 9.45
#